data_AF-A0A023CVL2-F1
#
_entry.id   AF-A0A023CVL2-F1
#
_cell.length_a   1.000
_cell.length_b   1.000
_cell.length_c   1.000
_cell.angle_alpha   90.00
_cell.angle_beta   90.00
_cell.angle_gamma   90.00
#
_symmetry.space_group_name_H-M   'P 1'
#
loop_
_entity.id
_entity.type
_entity.pdbx_description
1 polymer ?
#
loop_
_entity_poly.entity_id
_entity_poly.type
_entity_poly.pdbx_seq_one_letter_code
_entity_poly.pdbx_strand_id
1 'polypeptide(L)'
;MDKWATLYKKAQKEYSPRDVTPFIYAHNVVSALEAEDGKIFTGFCIESCSGVCNLCAERVAALNMFVNSGQTQIKRIITFRDKAPTEKETSSMPCGACREFLMQLDIKNKHTEILVDYEKRKVTTLEQLIPNWWGLSR
;
A
#
# COMPACT_ATOMS: atom_id res chain seq x y z
N MET A 1 -16.02 -6.85 -13.51
CA MET A 1 -16.18 -5.67 -12.61
C MET A 1 -14.79 -5.08 -12.40
N ASP A 2 -14.63 -3.76 -12.49
CA ASP A 2 -13.31 -3.13 -12.38
C ASP A 2 -12.75 -3.27 -10.96
N LYS A 3 -11.64 -4.02 -10.84
CA LYS A 3 -11.00 -4.31 -9.56
C LYS A 3 -10.36 -3.07 -8.95
N TRP A 4 -9.81 -2.17 -9.77
CA TRP A 4 -9.22 -0.91 -9.31
C TRP A 4 -10.27 0.02 -8.70
N ALA A 5 -11.45 0.10 -9.31
CA ALA A 5 -12.57 0.85 -8.73
C ALA A 5 -13.01 0.28 -7.37
N THR A 6 -12.93 -1.04 -7.19
CA THR A 6 -13.26 -1.70 -5.92
C THR A 6 -12.21 -1.40 -4.85
N LEU A 7 -10.93 -1.49 -5.19
CA LEU A 7 -9.81 -1.16 -4.32
C LEU A 7 -9.88 0.30 -3.88
N TYR A 8 -10.08 1.24 -4.83
CA TYR A 8 -10.24 2.66 -4.54
C TYR A 8 -11.38 2.92 -3.56
N LYS A 9 -12.58 2.41 -3.83
CA LYS A 9 -13.75 2.60 -2.95
C LYS A 9 -13.54 2.04 -1.55
N LYS A 10 -12.77 0.95 -1.41
CA LYS A 10 -12.44 0.37 -0.11
C LYS A 10 -11.45 1.23 0.66
N ALA A 11 -10.34 1.62 0.03
CA ALA A 11 -9.34 2.51 0.65
C ALA A 11 -9.93 3.89 1.00
N GLN A 12 -10.78 4.45 0.13
CA GLN A 12 -11.37 5.79 0.33
C GLN A 12 -12.17 5.88 1.63
N LYS A 13 -12.82 4.79 2.06
CA LYS A 13 -13.56 4.75 3.33
C LYS A 13 -12.67 4.92 4.56
N GLU A 14 -11.39 4.58 4.45
CA GLU A 14 -10.44 4.77 5.53
C GLU A 14 -9.93 6.21 5.62
N TYR A 15 -10.17 7.05 4.60
CA TYR A 15 -9.61 8.41 4.56
C TYR A 15 -10.39 9.32 5.50
N SER A 16 -9.76 9.65 6.63
CA SER A 16 -10.33 10.49 7.68
C SER A 16 -9.20 11.12 8.49
N PRO A 17 -8.41 12.04 7.89
CA PRO A 17 -7.23 12.61 8.53
C PRO A 17 -7.59 13.22 9.90
N ARG A 18 -6.93 12.78 10.97
CA ARG A 18 -7.23 13.23 12.33
C ARG A 18 -6.11 12.93 13.31
N ASP A 19 -6.04 13.76 14.35
CA ASP A 19 -5.31 13.42 15.56
C ASP A 19 -6.07 12.34 16.33
N VAL A 20 -5.41 11.21 16.60
CA VAL A 20 -5.92 10.18 17.50
C VAL A 20 -5.62 10.58 18.95
N THR A 21 -4.43 11.15 19.15
CA THR A 21 -3.96 11.73 20.42
C THR A 21 -3.04 12.92 20.07
N PRO A 22 -2.57 13.73 21.05
CA PRO A 22 -1.56 14.76 20.79
C PRO A 22 -0.23 14.26 20.22
N PHE A 23 0.01 12.93 20.21
CA PHE A 23 1.25 12.32 19.71
C PHE A 23 1.06 11.50 18.44
N ILE A 24 -0.18 11.18 18.06
CA ILE A 24 -0.50 10.27 16.96
C ILE A 24 -1.46 10.94 15.99
N TYR A 25 -1.03 11.06 14.74
CA TYR A 25 -1.83 11.48 13.60
C TYR A 25 -2.05 10.29 12.66
N ALA A 26 -3.25 10.14 12.11
CA ALA A 26 -3.58 8.95 11.31
C ALA A 26 -4.53 9.27 10.17
N HIS A 27 -4.71 8.28 9.27
CA HIS A 27 -5.71 8.29 8.20
C HIS A 27 -5.52 9.38 7.12
N ASN A 28 -4.37 10.06 7.06
CA ASN A 28 -4.03 11.02 6.01
C ASN A 28 -3.42 10.39 4.75
N VAL A 29 -3.09 9.10 4.77
CA VAL A 29 -2.76 8.22 3.65
C VAL A 29 -3.48 6.90 3.86
N VAL A 30 -4.08 6.38 2.80
CA VAL A 30 -4.86 5.14 2.81
C VAL A 30 -4.40 4.21 1.71
N SER A 31 -4.57 2.91 1.95
CA SER A 31 -4.19 1.87 0.99
C SER A 31 -5.21 0.75 0.99
N ALA A 32 -5.39 0.15 -0.18
CA ALA A 32 -6.06 -1.14 -0.32
C ALA A 32 -5.20 -2.05 -1.19
N LEU A 33 -5.14 -3.32 -0.79
CA LEU A 33 -4.44 -4.35 -1.53
C LEU A 33 -5.34 -5.54 -1.82
N GLU A 34 -5.07 -6.22 -2.93
CA GLU A 34 -5.67 -7.49 -3.30
C GLU A 34 -4.69 -8.62 -3.02
N ALA A 35 -5.08 -9.58 -2.18
CA ALA A 35 -4.32 -10.78 -1.90
C ALA A 35 -4.43 -11.81 -3.04
N GLU A 36 -3.66 -12.90 -2.98
CA GLU A 36 -3.66 -13.96 -4.00
C GLU A 36 -5.04 -14.59 -4.20
N ASP A 37 -5.81 -14.81 -3.13
CA ASP A 37 -7.19 -15.33 -3.22
C ASP A 37 -8.24 -14.31 -3.70
N GLY A 38 -7.81 -13.08 -4.02
CA GLY A 38 -8.65 -12.00 -4.49
C GLY A 38 -9.38 -11.23 -3.39
N LYS A 39 -9.20 -11.59 -2.11
CA LYS A 39 -9.68 -10.78 -0.98
C LYS A 39 -8.96 -9.44 -0.95
N ILE A 40 -9.66 -8.42 -0.44
CA ILE A 40 -9.13 -7.07 -0.35
C ILE A 40 -9.00 -6.67 1.10
N PHE A 41 -7.82 -6.21 1.46
CA PHE A 41 -7.47 -5.69 2.78
C PHE A 41 -7.15 -4.20 2.68
N THR A 42 -7.54 -3.44 3.69
CA THR A 42 -7.32 -2.00 3.77
C THR A 42 -6.36 -1.66 4.89
N GLY A 43 -5.73 -0.50 4.77
CA GLY A 43 -4.86 0.08 5.79
C GLY A 43 -4.81 1.59 5.65
N PHE A 44 -4.39 2.23 6.73
CA PHE A 44 -4.16 3.66 6.81
C PHE A 44 -2.85 3.90 7.54
N CYS A 45 -2.23 5.06 7.31
CA CYS A 45 -1.00 5.40 8.01
C CYS A 45 -1.24 5.74 9.49
N ILE A 46 -0.22 5.47 10.29
CA ILE A 46 -0.09 5.90 11.68
C ILE A 46 1.24 6.65 11.77
N GLU A 47 1.16 7.92 12.13
CA GLU A 47 2.30 8.82 12.30
C GLU A 47 2.43 9.15 13.79
N SER A 48 3.63 8.96 14.34
CA SER A 48 4.01 9.20 15.72
C SER A 48 5.18 10.19 15.78
N CYS A 49 5.46 10.72 16.97
CA CYS A 49 6.65 11.52 17.21
C CYS A 49 7.96 10.73 17.00
N SER A 50 7.93 9.40 17.15
CA SER A 50 9.09 8.54 16.91
C SER A 50 8.95 7.82 15.56
N GLY A 51 9.94 8.01 14.68
CA GLY A 51 9.91 7.45 13.33
C GLY A 51 9.81 5.92 13.27
N VAL A 52 10.28 5.21 14.30
CA VAL A 52 10.16 3.73 14.36
C VAL A 52 8.72 3.27 14.57
N CYS A 53 7.87 4.11 15.15
CA CYS A 53 6.46 3.85 15.35
C CYS A 53 5.62 4.20 14.10
N ASN A 54 6.22 4.81 13.08
CA ASN A 54 5.50 5.24 11.89
C ASN A 54 5.25 4.06 10.94
N LEU A 55 3.97 3.83 10.65
CA LEU A 55 3.53 2.84 9.68
C LEU A 55 2.83 3.53 8.51
N CYS A 56 3.30 3.25 7.30
CA CYS A 56 2.60 3.69 6.10
C CYS A 56 1.38 2.78 5.85
N ALA A 57 0.41 3.30 5.10
CA ALA A 57 -0.84 2.62 4.84
C ALA A 57 -0.66 1.23 4.19
N GLU A 58 0.33 1.06 3.32
CA GLU A 58 0.62 -0.21 2.65
C GLU A 58 1.07 -1.28 3.63
N ARG A 59 1.95 -0.91 4.57
CA ARG A 59 2.42 -1.81 5.62
C ARG A 59 1.27 -2.22 6.53
N VAL A 60 0.41 -1.28 6.91
CA VAL A 60 -0.79 -1.60 7.70
C VAL A 60 -1.74 -2.54 6.93
N ALA A 61 -1.99 -2.28 5.64
CA ALA A 61 -2.84 -3.14 4.82
C ALA A 61 -2.27 -4.56 4.67
N ALA A 62 -0.95 -4.68 4.47
CA ALA A 62 -0.26 -5.95 4.34
C ALA A 62 -0.20 -6.73 5.67
N LEU A 63 0.03 -6.04 6.79
CA LEU A 63 -0.06 -6.65 8.12
C LEU A 63 -1.50 -7.11 8.41
N ASN A 64 -2.51 -6.30 8.06
CA ASN A 64 -3.92 -6.70 8.18
C ASN A 64 -4.23 -7.94 7.34
N MET A 65 -3.72 -8.03 6.11
CA MET A 65 -3.84 -9.23 5.27
C MET A 65 -3.23 -10.45 5.97
N PHE A 66 -1.99 -10.32 6.44
CA PHE A 66 -1.27 -11.42 7.08
C PHE A 66 -1.96 -11.90 8.36
N VAL A 67 -2.31 -10.98 9.27
CA VAL A 67 -2.96 -11.29 10.54
C VAL A 67 -4.33 -11.97 10.34
N ASN A 68 -5.11 -11.52 9.35
CA ASN A 68 -6.49 -12.02 9.17
C ASN A 68 -6.61 -13.21 8.21
N SER A 69 -5.55 -13.56 7.47
CA SER A 69 -5.64 -14.63 6.45
C SER A 69 -4.42 -15.52 6.31
N GLY A 70 -3.28 -15.17 6.93
CA GLY A 70 -2.00 -15.84 6.75
C GLY A 70 -1.35 -15.63 5.37
N GLN A 71 -1.99 -14.86 4.49
CA GLN A 71 -1.47 -14.59 3.14
C GLN A 71 -0.34 -13.56 3.17
N THR A 72 0.62 -13.74 2.28
CA THR A 72 1.80 -12.87 2.10
C THR A 72 1.91 -12.33 0.68
N GLN A 73 1.20 -12.94 -0.28
CA GLN A 73 1.23 -12.59 -1.70
C GLN A 73 0.17 -11.56 -2.06
N ILE A 74 0.61 -10.52 -2.78
CA ILE A 74 -0.20 -9.36 -3.13
C ILE A 74 -0.20 -9.20 -4.65
N LYS A 75 -1.40 -9.11 -5.23
CA LYS A 75 -1.60 -8.91 -6.67
C LYS A 75 -1.54 -7.43 -7.03
N ARG A 76 -2.24 -6.60 -6.26
CA ARG A 76 -2.50 -5.20 -6.59
C ARG A 76 -2.49 -4.35 -5.34
N ILE A 77 -1.98 -3.13 -5.46
CA ILE A 77 -2.02 -2.10 -4.42
C ILE A 77 -2.44 -0.77 -5.03
N ILE A 78 -3.34 -0.06 -4.35
CA ILE A 78 -3.60 1.37 -4.55
C ILE A 78 -3.34 2.09 -3.23
N THR A 79 -2.62 3.21 -3.28
CA THR A 79 -2.33 4.05 -2.11
C THR A 79 -2.50 5.50 -2.49
N PHE A 80 -3.16 6.29 -1.62
CA PHE A 80 -3.43 7.70 -1.90
C PHE A 80 -3.81 8.50 -0.65
N ARG A 81 -4.00 9.81 -0.80
CA ARG A 81 -4.50 10.73 0.23
C ARG A 81 -6.00 11.01 0.04
N ASP A 82 -6.37 12.24 -0.29
CA ASP A 82 -7.75 12.69 -0.51
C ASP A 82 -8.30 12.29 -1.89
N LYS A 83 -7.42 12.11 -2.88
CA LYS A 83 -7.80 11.84 -4.28
C LYS A 83 -7.06 10.63 -4.83
N ALA A 84 -7.64 10.00 -5.86
CA ALA A 84 -7.02 8.86 -6.51
C ALA A 84 -5.65 9.25 -7.15
N PRO A 85 -4.72 8.29 -7.29
CA PRO A 85 -3.40 8.54 -7.88
C PRO A 85 -3.51 9.12 -9.29
N THR A 86 -2.63 10.08 -9.61
CA THR A 86 -2.43 10.57 -10.97
C THR A 86 -0.96 10.54 -11.32
N GLU A 87 -0.63 10.37 -12.60
CA GLU A 87 0.77 10.28 -13.05
C GLU A 87 1.63 11.51 -12.66
N LYS A 88 1.00 12.67 -12.48
CA LYS A 88 1.69 13.92 -12.07
C LYS A 88 1.93 13.99 -10.56
N GLU A 89 1.20 13.22 -9.77
CA GLU A 89 1.28 13.22 -8.30
C GLU A 89 2.00 11.97 -7.80
N THR A 90 3.29 12.12 -7.52
CA THR A 90 4.15 11.04 -7.00
C THR A 90 3.87 10.69 -5.53
N SER A 91 2.97 11.42 -4.86
CA SER A 91 2.57 11.20 -3.46
C SER A 91 1.90 9.86 -3.21
N SER A 92 1.47 9.16 -4.27
CA SER A 92 0.80 7.86 -4.24
C SER A 92 1.76 6.67 -4.33
N MET A 93 3.06 6.93 -4.53
CA MET A 93 4.06 5.88 -4.68
C MET A 93 4.50 5.31 -3.33
N PRO A 94 4.64 3.98 -3.19
CA PRO A 94 5.15 3.40 -1.95
C PRO A 94 6.54 3.93 -1.60
N CYS A 95 6.74 4.24 -0.32
CA CYS A 95 8.05 4.67 0.18
C CYS A 95 9.06 3.52 0.18
N GLY A 96 10.35 3.82 0.32
CA GLY A 96 11.42 2.80 0.31
C GLY A 96 11.20 1.69 1.34
N ALA A 97 10.75 2.04 2.55
CA ALA A 97 10.46 1.06 3.60
C ALA A 97 9.29 0.12 3.25
N CYS A 98 8.24 0.63 2.58
CA CYS A 98 7.16 -0.21 2.07
C CYS A 98 7.63 -1.13 0.94
N ARG A 99 8.44 -0.61 0.00
CA ARG A 99 8.99 -1.43 -1.10
C ARG A 99 9.81 -2.59 -0.56
N GLU A 100 10.71 -2.29 0.37
CA GLU A 100 11.55 -3.28 1.03
C GLU A 100 10.72 -4.31 1.80
N PHE A 101 9.77 -3.85 2.62
CA PHE A 101 8.88 -4.72 3.38
C PHE A 101 8.07 -5.66 2.47
N LEU A 102 7.48 -5.15 1.39
CA LEU A 102 6.67 -5.95 0.47
C LEU A 102 7.51 -7.03 -0.24
N MET A 103 8.74 -6.70 -0.64
CA MET A 103 9.69 -7.68 -1.20
C MET A 103 10.09 -8.75 -0.18
N GLN A 104 10.32 -8.36 1.08
CA GLN A 104 10.67 -9.30 2.16
C GLN A 104 9.49 -10.17 2.60
N LEU A 105 8.26 -9.67 2.49
CA LEU A 105 7.05 -10.38 2.88
C LEU A 105 6.81 -11.63 2.01
N ASP A 106 7.03 -11.52 0.71
CA ASP A 106 7.05 -12.64 -0.23
C ASP A 106 7.79 -12.22 -1.51
N ILE A 107 8.74 -13.02 -1.98
CA ILE A 107 9.52 -12.69 -3.18
C ILE A 107 8.64 -12.52 -4.43
N LYS A 108 7.49 -13.20 -4.50
CA LYS A 108 6.55 -13.07 -5.61
C LYS A 108 5.89 -11.68 -5.66
N ASN A 109 5.91 -10.93 -4.56
CA ASN A 109 5.40 -9.56 -4.53
C ASN A 109 6.18 -8.62 -5.45
N LYS A 110 7.35 -9.02 -5.99
CA LYS A 110 8.00 -8.29 -7.09
C LYS A 110 7.06 -8.03 -8.27
N HIS A 111 6.06 -8.89 -8.49
CA HIS A 111 5.04 -8.77 -9.53
C HIS A 111 3.81 -7.95 -9.12
N THR A 112 3.76 -7.41 -7.89
CA THR A 112 2.63 -6.61 -7.41
C THR A 112 2.43 -5.40 -8.31
N GLU A 113 1.22 -5.25 -8.87
CA GLU A 113 0.83 -4.07 -9.63
C GLU A 113 0.52 -2.92 -8.66
N ILE A 114 1.14 -1.76 -8.88
CA ILE A 114 0.93 -0.54 -8.11
C ILE A 114 0.30 0.48 -9.04
N LEU A 115 -0.88 0.98 -8.68
CA LEU A 115 -1.61 1.95 -9.49
C LEU A 115 -0.96 3.33 -9.40
N VAL A 116 -0.54 3.87 -10.56
CA VAL A 116 0.11 5.19 -10.65
C VAL A 116 -0.77 6.26 -11.29
N ASP A 117 -1.75 5.85 -12.10
CA ASP A 117 -2.78 6.74 -12.64
C ASP A 117 -4.11 6.01 -12.61
N TYR A 118 -5.03 6.50 -11.79
CA TYR A 118 -6.35 5.90 -11.65
C TYR A 118 -7.09 5.99 -12.97
N GLU A 119 -7.36 7.18 -13.50
CA GLU A 119 -8.18 7.37 -14.72
C GLU A 119 -7.67 6.57 -15.93
N LYS A 120 -6.35 6.56 -16.17
CA LYS A 120 -5.74 5.81 -17.27
C LYS A 120 -5.52 4.33 -16.97
N ARG A 121 -5.79 3.89 -15.73
CA ARG A 121 -5.47 2.54 -15.21
C ARG A 121 -3.99 2.17 -15.45
N LYS A 122 -3.10 3.16 -15.35
CA LYS A 122 -1.66 2.95 -15.52
C LYS A 122 -1.09 2.36 -14.24
N VAL A 123 -0.29 1.31 -14.40
CA VAL A 123 0.36 0.61 -13.29
C VAL A 123 1.87 0.57 -13.50
N THR A 124 2.59 0.38 -12.40
CA THR A 124 3.99 -0.06 -12.36
C THR A 124 4.07 -1.33 -11.51
N THR A 125 5.20 -2.03 -11.51
CA THR A 125 5.41 -3.18 -10.63
C THR A 125 6.37 -2.86 -9.50
N LEU A 126 6.31 -3.62 -8.41
CA LEU A 126 7.26 -3.47 -7.32
C LEU A 126 8.72 -3.65 -7.80
N GLU A 127 8.98 -4.62 -8.67
CA GLU A 127 10.30 -4.85 -9.28
C GLU A 127 10.84 -3.63 -10.03
N GLN A 128 9.99 -2.85 -10.71
CA GLN A 128 10.39 -1.61 -11.37
C GLN A 128 10.77 -0.51 -10.37
N LEU A 129 10.23 -0.55 -9.15
CA LEU A 129 10.49 0.45 -8.11
C LEU A 129 11.67 0.13 -7.21
N ILE A 130 12.12 -1.12 -7.19
CA ILE A 130 13.29 -1.61 -6.45
C ILE A 130 14.10 -2.62 -7.30
N PRO A 131 14.66 -2.17 -8.44
CA PRO A 131 15.40 -3.05 -9.33
C PRO A 131 16.66 -3.60 -8.65
N ASN A 132 17.09 -4.81 -9.05
CA ASN A 132 18.26 -5.49 -8.51
C ASN A 132 18.21 -5.64 -6.98
N TRP A 133 17.02 -5.96 -6.45
CA TRP A 133 16.81 -6.10 -5.02
C TRP A 133 17.79 -7.13 -4.41
N TRP A 134 18.51 -6.71 -3.37
CA TRP A 134 19.60 -7.47 -2.77
C TRP A 134 19.17 -8.83 -2.22
N GLY A 135 17.92 -8.97 -1.79
CA GLY A 135 17.37 -10.22 -1.25
C GLY A 135 17.28 -11.35 -2.26
N LEU A 136 17.42 -11.08 -3.57
CA LEU A 136 17.49 -12.12 -4.62
C LEU A 136 18.70 -13.06 -4.49
N SER A 137 19.71 -12.65 -3.72
CA SER A 137 20.93 -13.41 -3.46
C SER A 137 20.87 -14.27 -2.19
N ARG A 138 19.77 -14.22 -1.43
CA ARG A 138 19.57 -14.97 -0.19
C ARG A 138 18.55 -16.09 -0.39
#